data_AF-K4L1M4-F1
#
_entry.id   AF-K4L1M4-F1
#
_cell.length_a   1.000
_cell.length_b   1.000
_cell.length_c   1.000
_cell.angle_alpha   90.00
_cell.angle_beta   90.00
_cell.angle_gamma   90.00
#
_symmetry.space_group_name_H-M   'P 1'
#
loop_
_entity.id
_entity.type
_entity.pdbx_description
1 polymer ?
#
loop_
_entity_poly.entity_id
_entity_poly.type
_entity_poly.pdbx_seq_one_letter_code
_entity_poly.pdbx_strand_id
1 'polypeptide(L)' 'MKQPSLDVLMSQADSKYTLVVAAAKRARVLMNNLDASEFKDTKPVSRALLEIADGKVYPDFFDKVTSDALR' A
#
# COMPACT_ATOMS: atom_id res chain seq x y z
N MET A 1 -16.79 -1.08 -7.19
CA MET A 1 -15.36 -0.91 -6.86
C MET A 1 -14.91 -2.19 -6.15
N LYS A 2 -13.99 -3.00 -6.71
CA LYS A 2 -13.48 -4.20 -6.02
C LYS A 2 -12.34 -3.75 -5.11
N GLN A 3 -12.61 -3.68 -3.81
CA GLN A 3 -11.59 -3.48 -2.79
C GLN A 3 -11.71 -4.60 -1.74
N PRO A 4 -10.60 -5.02 -1.12
CA PRO A 4 -10.65 -5.96 0.00
C PRO A 4 -11.53 -5.42 1.13
N SER A 5 -12.07 -6.32 1.95
CA SER A 5 -12.78 -5.88 3.17
C SER A 5 -11.80 -5.21 4.13
N LEU A 6 -12.32 -4.31 4.98
CA LEU A 6 -11.50 -3.67 6.00
C LEU A 6 -10.86 -4.69 6.93
N ASP A 7 -11.57 -5.77 7.29
CA ASP A 7 -11.04 -6.82 8.17
C ASP A 7 -9.80 -7.51 7.59
N VAL A 8 -9.80 -7.79 6.28
CA VAL A 8 -8.64 -8.35 5.58
C VAL A 8 -7.48 -7.38 5.62
N LEU A 9 -7.71 -6.10 5.37
CA LEU A 9 -6.67 -5.07 5.38
C LEU A 9 -6.11 -4.84 6.79
N MET A 10 -6.96 -4.88 7.81
CA MET A 10 -6.57 -4.73 9.21
C MET A 10 -5.78 -5.95 9.72
N SER A 11 -5.94 -7.13 9.13
CA SER A 11 -5.07 -8.27 9.42
C SER A 11 -3.61 -8.04 9.02
N GLN A 12 -3.35 -7.05 8.17
CA GLN A 12 -2.03 -6.72 7.64
C GLN A 12 -1.43 -5.45 8.26
N ALA A 13 -2.13 -4.75 9.17
CA ALA A 13 -1.69 -3.47 9.71
C ALA A 13 -2.11 -3.28 11.18
N ASP A 14 -1.21 -2.73 12.01
CA ASP A 14 -1.46 -2.52 13.44
C ASP A 14 -2.59 -1.54 13.75
N SER A 15 -2.82 -0.58 12.85
CA SER A 15 -3.85 0.42 13.03
C SER A 15 -4.41 0.92 11.69
N LYS A 16 -5.61 1.50 11.73
CA LYS A 16 -6.23 2.17 10.58
C LYS A 16 -5.34 3.28 10.03
N TYR A 17 -4.62 4.00 10.90
CA TYR A 17 -3.70 5.06 10.50
C TYR A 17 -2.51 4.51 9.73
N THR A 18 -1.90 3.43 10.24
CA THR A 18 -0.80 2.70 9.59
C THR A 18 -1.23 2.21 8.21
N LEU A 19 -2.42 1.60 8.10
CA LEU A 19 -2.99 1.14 6.83
C LEU A 19 -3.15 2.28 5.82
N VAL A 20 -3.73 3.41 6.24
CA VAL A 20 -3.94 4.59 5.36
C VAL A 20 -2.61 5.15 4.86
N VAL A 21 -1.63 5.29 5.75
CA VAL A 21 -0.30 5.81 5.40
C VAL A 21 0.42 4.85 4.45
N ALA A 22 0.38 3.54 4.72
CA ALA A 22 0.99 2.52 3.87
C ALA A 22 0.37 2.50 2.46
N ALA A 23 -0.97 2.53 2.37
CA ALA A 23 -1.67 2.57 1.09
C ALA A 23 -1.34 3.83 0.30
N ALA A 24 -1.27 5.00 0.94
CA ALA A 24 -0.92 6.26 0.29
C ALA A 24 0.53 6.28 -0.21
N LYS A 25 1.49 5.84 0.62
CA LYS A 25 2.91 5.70 0.23
C LYS A 25 3.04 4.77 -0.98
N ARG A 26 2.40 3.60 -0.92
CA ARG A 26 2.46 2.63 -2.01
C ARG A 26 1.81 3.14 -3.29
N ALA A 27 0.65 3.81 -3.20
CA ALA A 27 0.01 4.43 -4.34
C ALA A 27 0.91 5.46 -5.02
N ARG A 28 1.66 6.26 -4.25
CA ARG A 28 2.63 7.22 -4.80
C ARG A 28 3.79 6.53 -5.53
N VAL A 29 4.31 5.44 -4.98
CA VAL A 29 5.34 4.61 -5.65
C VAL A 29 4.82 4.07 -6.97
N LEU A 30 3.59 3.54 -6.99
CA LEU A 30 2.95 3.06 -8.21
C LEU A 30 2.82 4.19 -9.25
N MET A 31 2.35 5.37 -8.85
CA MET A 31 2.20 6.52 -9.74
C MET A 31 3.52 7.04 -10.32
N ASN A 32 4.63 6.90 -9.58
CA ASN A 32 5.95 7.33 -10.05
C ASN A 32 6.61 6.32 -11.00
N ASN A 33 6.28 5.03 -10.86
CA ASN A 33 6.96 3.95 -11.57
C ASN A 33 6.13 3.34 -12.71
N LEU A 34 4.85 3.71 -12.84
CA LEU A 34 3.94 3.19 -13.85
C LEU A 34 3.28 4.33 -14.61
N ASP A 35 3.08 4.11 -15.90
CA ASP A 35 2.36 5.06 -16.75
C ASP A 35 0.87 5.11 -16.41
N ALA A 36 0.23 6.23 -16.70
CA ALA A 36 -1.21 6.42 -16.45
C ALA A 36 -2.09 5.35 -17.13
N SER A 37 -1.62 4.76 -18.24
CA SER A 37 -2.28 3.66 -18.95
C SER A 37 -2.42 2.38 -18.12
N GLU A 38 -1.52 2.15 -17.17
CA GLU A 38 -1.52 0.97 -16.27
C GLU A 38 -2.62 1.03 -15.21
N PHE A 39 -3.26 2.19 -15.04
CA PHE A 39 -4.30 2.42 -14.02
C PHE A 39 -5.71 2.54 -14.60
N LYS A 40 -5.91 2.22 -15.88
CA LYS A 40 -7.21 2.35 -16.57
C LYS A 40 -8.36 1.69 -15.81
N ASP A 41 -8.12 0.49 -15.27
CA ASP A 41 -9.15 -0.30 -14.60
C ASP A 41 -9.07 -0.24 -13.07
N THR A 42 -7.90 0.09 -12.54
CA THR A 42 -7.65 0.10 -11.09
C THR A 42 -6.86 1.33 -10.69
N LYS A 43 -7.51 2.23 -9.94
CA LYS A 43 -6.86 3.43 -9.40
C LYS A 43 -5.66 3.04 -8.51
N PRO A 44 -4.58 3.83 -8.45
CA PRO A 44 -3.36 3.51 -7.71
C PRO A 44 -3.61 3.11 -6.25
N VAL A 45 -4.50 3.80 -5.54
CA VAL A 45 -4.86 3.48 -4.15
C VAL A 45 -5.59 2.13 -4.05
N SER A 46 -6.47 1.81 -5.00
CA SER A 46 -7.14 0.51 -5.00
C SER A 46 -6.15 -0.62 -5.26
N ARG A 47 -5.19 -0.42 -6.16
CA ARG A 47 -4.11 -1.37 -6.41
C ARG A 47 -3.21 -1.54 -5.18
N ALA A 48 -2.88 -0.46 -4.49
CA ALA A 48 -2.12 -0.51 -3.24
C ALA A 48 -2.84 -1.32 -2.16
N LEU A 49 -4.16 -1.14 -1.98
CA LEU A 49 -4.96 -1.92 -1.03
C LEU A 49 -5.02 -3.41 -1.40
N LEU A 50 -5.11 -3.74 -2.69
CA LEU A 50 -5.04 -5.13 -3.16
C LEU A 50 -3.66 -5.75 -2.87
N GLU A 51 -2.58 -5.02 -3.12
CA GLU A 51 -1.21 -5.49 -2.82
C GLU A 51 -0.96 -5.67 -1.32
N ILE A 52 -1.54 -4.82 -0.48
CA ILE A 52 -1.50 -4.98 0.99
C ILE A 52 -2.27 -6.23 1.40
N ALA A 53 -3.50 -6.42 0.90
CA ALA A 53 -4.30 -7.61 1.21
C ALA A 53 -3.65 -8.93 0.74
N ASP A 54 -2.91 -8.89 -0.37
CA ASP A 54 -2.12 -10.02 -0.87
C ASP A 54 -0.82 -10.26 -0.08
N GLY A 55 -0.49 -9.44 0.92
CA GLY A 55 0.77 -9.52 1.67
C GLY A 55 2.02 -9.17 0.84
N LYS A 56 1.85 -8.49 -0.31
CA LYS A 56 2.96 -8.06 -1.18
C LYS A 56 3.64 -6.79 -0.66
N VAL A 57 2.96 -6.04 0.22
CA VAL A 57 3.44 -4.81 0.84
C VAL A 57 3.16 -4.88 2.33
N TYR A 58 4.22 -4.88 3.14
CA TYR A 58 4.10 -4.84 4.60
C TYR A 58 4.09 -3.38 5.07
N PRO A 59 3.20 -2.96 5.98
CA PRO A 59 3.26 -1.62 6.55
C PRO A 59 4.60 -1.37 7.27
N ASP A 60 5.16 -2.40 7.94
CA ASP A 60 6.49 -2.40 8.56
C ASP A 60 7.65 -2.24 7.55
N PHE A 61 7.40 -2.50 6.27
CA PHE A 61 8.39 -2.33 5.20
C PHE A 61 8.90 -0.89 5.15
N PHE A 62 8.09 0.09 5.54
CA PHE A 62 8.48 1.50 5.51
C PHE A 62 9.18 1.98 6.78
N ASP A 63 8.99 1.31 7.92
CA ASP A 63 9.69 1.67 9.15
C ASP A 63 11.11 1.09 9.17
N LYS A 64 11.33 -0.08 8.57
CA LYS A 64 12.69 -0.62 8.37
C LYS A 64 13.56 0.24 7.45
N VAL A 65 12.99 0.82 6.39
CA VAL A 65 13.74 1.70 5.47
C VAL A 65 14.20 2.99 6.16
N THR A 66 13.43 3.51 7.11
CA THR A 66 13.85 4.69 7.91
C THR A 66 14.89 4.36 8.98
N SER A 67 14.93 3.13 9.48
CA SER A 67 15.96 2.70 10.42
C SER A 67 17.29 2.33 9.75
N ASP A 68 17.27 1.80 8.53
CA ASP A 68 18.49 1.48 7.77
C ASP A 68 19.15 2.74 7.15
N ALA A 69 18.43 3.86 7.04
CA ALA A 69 19.00 5.15 6.64
C ALA A 69 19.77 5.88 7.77
N LEU A 70 19.82 5.28 8.98
CA LEU A 70 20.53 5.81 10.16
C LEU A 70 21.67 4.88 10.64
N ARG A 71 22.12 3.95 9.80
CA ARG A 71 23.30 3.11 10.04
C ARG A 71 24.37 3.30 8.98
#